data_AF-A0A958AF84-F1
#
_entry.id   AF-A0A958AF84-F1
#
_cell.length_a   1.000
_cell.length_b   1.000
_cell.length_c   1.000
_cell.angle_alpha   90.00
_cell.angle_beta   90.00
_cell.angle_gamma   90.00
#
_symmetry.space_group_name_H-M   'P 1'
#
loop_
_entity.id
_entity.type
_entity.pdbx_description
1 polymer ?
#
loop_
_entity_poly.entity_id
_entity_poly.type
_entity_poly.pdbx_seq_one_letter_code
_entity_poly.pdbx_strand_id
1 'polypeptide(L)'
;MAQTGLDPLPGWEERTEDFDPPAEPPASGPLDLVSAAAHHFVTSSMANQEALLAREGTPFLEMHPTDAAERGISEGQVVIIENGRGWCKLRAVISEAVRPGVVASPKGFWSRRDPFANG
;
A
#
# COMPACT_ATOMS: atom_id res chain seq x y z
N MET A 1 6.31 -26.15 -22.93
CA MET A 1 5.98 -24.71 -22.89
C MET A 1 5.09 -24.26 -24.06
N ALA A 2 5.22 -24.80 -25.29
CA ALA A 2 4.32 -24.46 -26.41
C ALA A 2 2.84 -24.94 -26.31
N GLN A 3 2.43 -25.54 -25.18
CA GLN A 3 1.04 -25.99 -24.95
C GLN A 3 0.23 -25.02 -24.09
N THR A 4 0.82 -23.93 -23.59
CA THR A 4 0.14 -22.94 -22.73
C THR A 4 -0.14 -21.60 -23.43
N GLY A 5 0.20 -21.45 -24.72
CA GLY A 5 -0.02 -20.21 -25.47
C GLY A 5 0.87 -19.03 -25.03
N LEU A 6 1.91 -19.28 -24.24
CA LEU A 6 2.85 -18.27 -23.74
C LEU A 6 4.09 -18.20 -24.64
N ASP A 7 4.67 -17.00 -24.79
CA ASP A 7 5.94 -16.79 -25.50
C ASP A 7 7.05 -17.63 -24.84
N PRO A 8 7.77 -18.48 -25.60
CA PRO A 8 8.85 -19.30 -25.07
C PRO A 8 10.10 -18.51 -24.65
N LEU A 9 10.19 -17.21 -24.95
CA LEU A 9 11.31 -16.35 -24.56
C LEU A 9 10.90 -15.36 -23.47
N PRO A 10 11.82 -14.97 -22.57
CA PRO A 10 11.56 -13.89 -21.63
C PRO A 10 11.38 -12.58 -22.40
N GLY A 11 10.17 -12.01 -22.33
CA GLY A 11 9.82 -10.70 -22.86
C GLY A 11 9.48 -9.71 -21.75
N TRP A 12 9.44 -8.42 -22.10
CA TRP A 12 8.79 -7.41 -21.27
C TRP A 12 7.39 -7.18 -21.81
N GLU A 13 6.39 -7.31 -20.95
CA GLU A 13 5.02 -6.90 -21.23
C GLU A 13 4.72 -5.66 -20.40
N GLU A 14 3.98 -4.72 -21.00
CA GLU A 14 3.53 -3.54 -20.27
C GLU A 14 2.58 -3.98 -19.15
N ARG A 15 2.69 -3.34 -17.99
CA ARG A 15 1.85 -3.68 -16.85
C ARG A 15 0.41 -3.28 -17.14
N THR A 16 -0.41 -4.25 -17.52
CA THR A 16 -1.87 -4.10 -17.50
C THR A 16 -2.35 -4.22 -16.05
N GLU A 17 -2.45 -3.07 -15.37
CA GLU A 17 -3.37 -2.98 -14.24
C GLU A 17 -4.79 -3.05 -14.84
N ASP A 18 -5.35 -4.26 -14.96
CA ASP A 18 -6.73 -4.50 -15.40
C ASP A 18 -7.73 -4.03 -14.34
N PHE A 19 -7.76 -2.75 -14.00
CA PHE A 19 -8.60 -2.25 -12.92
C PHE A 19 -9.46 -1.07 -13.35
N ASP A 20 -10.73 -1.15 -12.98
CA ASP A 20 -11.68 -0.06 -13.12
C ASP A 20 -11.14 1.14 -12.30
N PRO A 21 -10.80 2.26 -12.96
CA PRO A 21 -10.35 3.44 -12.25
C PRO A 21 -11.47 3.88 -11.28
N PRO A 22 -11.12 4.51 -10.14
CA PRO A 22 -12.15 5.09 -9.28
C PRO A 22 -13.03 6.05 -10.10
N ALA A 23 -14.32 6.14 -9.74
CA ALA A 23 -15.31 6.93 -10.47
C ALA A 23 -14.88 8.39 -10.66
N GLU A 24 -14.06 8.91 -9.74
CA GLU A 24 -13.38 10.18 -9.86
C GLU A 24 -11.87 9.98 -9.61
N PRO A 25 -11.04 9.86 -10.67
CA PRO A 25 -9.60 9.72 -10.50
C PRO A 25 -8.99 11.02 -9.97
N PRO A 26 -8.04 10.94 -9.02
CA PRO A 26 -7.40 12.13 -8.48
C PRO A 26 -6.62 12.84 -9.60
N ALA A 27 -6.64 14.18 -9.59
CA ALA A 27 -5.92 15.00 -10.56
C ALA A 27 -4.40 14.73 -10.58
N SER A 28 -3.86 14.24 -9.47
CA SER A 28 -2.47 13.83 -9.28
C SER A 28 -2.14 12.44 -9.87
N GLY A 29 -3.11 11.76 -10.47
CA GLY A 29 -2.94 10.41 -11.03
C GLY A 29 -2.89 9.28 -9.98
N PRO A 30 -2.93 8.01 -10.45
CA PRO A 30 -2.83 6.84 -9.59
C PRO A 30 -1.43 6.69 -8.97
N LEU A 31 -1.34 5.93 -7.88
CA LEU A 31 -0.08 5.55 -7.24
C LEU A 31 0.04 4.02 -7.18
N ASP A 32 1.26 3.52 -7.32
CA ASP A 32 1.54 2.08 -7.21
C ASP A 32 1.68 1.66 -5.75
N LEU A 33 0.83 0.73 -5.30
CA LEU A 33 0.90 0.20 -3.94
C LEU A 33 1.78 -1.04 -3.87
N VAL A 34 2.88 -0.95 -3.13
CA VAL A 34 3.75 -2.09 -2.81
C VAL A 34 3.43 -2.60 -1.40
N SER A 35 3.00 -3.85 -1.31
CA SER A 35 2.77 -4.55 -0.03
C SER A 35 4.08 -5.10 0.54
N ALA A 36 4.92 -4.22 1.09
CA ALA A 36 6.21 -4.59 1.66
C ALA A 36 6.04 -5.60 2.82
N ALA A 37 7.09 -6.38 3.10
CA ALA A 37 7.10 -7.23 4.28
C ALA A 37 7.20 -6.37 5.55
N ALA A 38 6.33 -6.61 6.52
CA ALA A 38 6.44 -6.02 7.85
C ALA A 38 7.75 -6.45 8.53
N HIS A 39 8.33 -5.54 9.31
CA HIS A 39 9.62 -5.77 9.97
C HIS A 39 9.48 -6.75 11.16
N HIS A 40 8.32 -6.79 11.81
CA HIS A 40 8.07 -7.65 12.97
C HIS A 40 6.99 -8.73 12.75
N PHE A 41 6.44 -8.87 11.54
CA PHE A 41 5.49 -9.95 11.22
C PHE A 41 6.04 -10.90 10.16
N VAL A 42 5.78 -12.20 10.33
CA VAL A 42 5.96 -13.19 9.27
C VAL A 42 4.61 -13.39 8.59
N THR A 43 4.31 -12.54 7.61
CA THR A 43 2.98 -12.47 6.98
C THR A 43 1.91 -12.10 8.01
N SER A 44 1.03 -13.00 8.44
CA SER A 44 0.01 -12.75 9.46
C SER A 44 0.35 -13.43 10.80
N SER A 45 1.39 -14.25 10.83
CA SER A 45 1.86 -14.93 12.03
C SER A 45 2.59 -13.94 12.92
N MET A 46 2.38 -14.05 14.23
CA MET A 46 2.89 -13.15 15.28
C MET A 46 2.17 -11.79 15.42
N ALA A 47 1.23 -11.46 14.53
CA ALA A 47 0.35 -10.28 14.66
C ALA A 47 -0.68 -10.40 15.81
N ASN A 48 -0.65 -11.49 16.58
CA ASN A 48 -1.40 -11.70 17.81
C ASN A 48 -0.59 -11.37 19.08
N GLN A 49 0.74 -11.24 18.99
CA GLN A 49 1.60 -10.95 20.12
C GLN A 49 1.66 -9.44 20.39
N GLU A 50 1.17 -9.01 21.55
CA GLU A 50 1.04 -7.59 21.91
C GLU A 50 2.37 -6.83 21.88
N ALA A 51 3.47 -7.47 22.28
CA ALA A 51 4.80 -6.85 22.24
C ALA A 51 5.30 -6.58 20.82
N LEU A 52 4.97 -7.46 19.85
CA LEU A 52 5.38 -7.28 18.45
C LEU A 52 4.48 -6.28 17.73
N LEU A 53 3.19 -6.25 18.06
CA LEU A 53 2.26 -5.21 17.61
C LEU A 53 2.65 -3.81 18.09
N ALA A 54 3.02 -3.69 19.37
CA ALA A 54 3.47 -2.41 19.93
C ALA A 54 4.75 -1.91 19.24
N ARG A 55 5.61 -2.84 18.78
CA ARG A 55 6.84 -2.52 18.05
C ARG A 55 6.62 -2.20 16.57
N GLU A 56 5.66 -2.84 15.92
CA GLU A 56 5.26 -2.48 14.55
C GLU A 56 4.48 -1.15 14.51
N GLY A 57 3.73 -0.85 15.58
CA GLY A 57 3.03 0.41 15.75
C GLY A 57 1.73 0.49 14.93
N THR A 58 1.29 1.71 14.64
CA THR A 58 0.06 1.97 13.89
C THR A 58 0.25 1.64 12.40
N PRO A 59 -0.72 0.95 11.76
CA PRO A 59 -0.71 0.76 10.31
C PRO A 59 -0.43 2.06 9.57
N PHE A 60 0.54 2.02 8.65
CA PHE A 60 1.02 3.22 7.98
C PHE A 60 1.19 3.03 6.48
N LEU A 61 1.13 4.15 5.77
CA LEU A 61 1.47 4.27 4.36
C LEU A 61 2.73 5.13 4.26
N GLU A 62 3.81 4.56 3.74
CA GLU A 62 5.01 5.30 3.41
C GLU A 62 4.89 5.92 2.01
N MET A 63 5.18 7.22 1.90
CA MET A 63 5.02 8.03 0.70
C MET A 63 6.19 8.99 0.50
N HIS A 64 6.56 9.25 -0.75
CA HIS A 64 7.62 10.20 -1.07
C HIS A 64 7.17 11.65 -0.78
N PRO A 65 8.05 12.55 -0.29
CA PRO A 65 7.71 13.95 -0.01
C PRO A 65 7.05 14.69 -1.18
N THR A 66 7.48 14.43 -2.41
CA THR A 66 6.88 15.02 -3.62
C THR A 66 5.41 14.64 -3.79
N ASP A 67 5.08 13.35 -3.68
CA ASP A 67 3.71 12.87 -3.85
C ASP A 67 2.81 13.38 -2.71
N ALA A 68 3.38 13.45 -1.50
CA ALA A 68 2.70 14.00 -0.33
C ALA A 68 2.38 15.48 -0.52
N ALA A 69 3.34 16.27 -1.03
CA ALA A 69 3.13 17.69 -1.32
C ALA A 69 2.08 17.91 -2.42
N GLU A 70 2.13 17.13 -3.50
CA GLU A 70 1.13 17.19 -4.60
C GLU A 70 -0.28 16.87 -4.12
N ARG A 71 -0.42 15.99 -3.12
CA ARG A 71 -1.70 15.54 -2.56
C ARG A 71 -2.10 16.28 -1.29
N GLY A 72 -1.30 17.23 -0.82
CA GLY A 72 -1.55 17.99 0.42
C GLY A 72 -1.55 17.12 1.68
N ILE A 73 -0.78 16.04 1.71
CA ILE A 73 -0.68 15.08 2.80
C ILE A 73 0.50 15.47 3.70
N SER A 74 0.26 15.51 5.02
CA SER A 74 1.28 15.79 6.03
C SER A 74 1.72 14.54 6.79
N GLU A 75 2.90 14.59 7.40
CA GLU A 75 3.42 13.52 8.27
C GLU A 75 2.42 13.18 9.39
N GLY A 76 2.15 11.89 9.59
CA GLY A 76 1.21 11.42 10.61
C GLY A 76 -0.27 11.63 10.29
N GLN A 77 -0.62 12.24 9.15
CA GLN A 77 -2.01 12.42 8.74
C GLN A 77 -2.67 11.07 8.46
N VAL A 78 -3.91 10.89 8.90
CA VAL A 78 -4.71 9.71 8.53
C VAL A 78 -5.21 9.91 7.10
N VAL A 79 -4.86 9.00 6.21
CA VAL A 79 -5.22 9.00 4.80
C VAL A 79 -6.10 7.80 4.47
N ILE A 80 -6.97 7.96 3.49
CA ILE A 80 -7.75 6.86 2.91
C ILE A 80 -7.03 6.41 1.64
N ILE A 81 -6.79 5.12 1.53
CA ILE A 81 -6.34 4.48 0.29
C ILE A 81 -7.51 3.70 -0.25
N GLU A 82 -7.86 3.93 -1.51
CA GLU A 82 -9.00 3.27 -2.14
C GLU A 82 -8.71 2.90 -3.60
N ASN A 83 -9.44 1.90 -4.07
CA ASN A 83 -9.57 1.53 -5.48
C ASN A 83 -10.95 0.89 -5.70
N GLY A 84 -11.24 0.44 -6.93
CA GLY A 84 -12.51 -0.21 -7.26
C GLY A 84 -12.86 -1.47 -6.46
N ARG A 85 -11.94 -2.03 -5.64
CA ARG A 85 -12.20 -3.20 -4.76
C ARG A 85 -12.55 -2.83 -3.33
N GLY A 86 -12.17 -1.63 -2.87
CA GLY A 86 -12.39 -1.22 -1.49
C GLY A 86 -11.40 -0.17 -1.02
N TRP A 87 -11.41 0.07 0.29
CA TRP A 87 -10.63 1.14 0.91
C TRP A 87 -10.11 0.73 2.30
N CYS A 88 -9.07 1.42 2.76
CA CYS A 88 -8.60 1.35 4.14
C CYS A 88 -8.04 2.71 4.61
N LYS A 89 -7.98 2.92 5.92
CA LYS A 89 -7.38 4.11 6.56
C LYS A 89 -6.00 3.75 7.08
N LEU A 90 -4.98 4.55 6.77
CA LEU A 90 -3.60 4.38 7.25
C LEU A 90 -3.02 5.71 7.70
N ARG A 91 -2.02 5.68 8.58
CA ARG A 91 -1.25 6.86 8.95
C ARG A 91 -0.16 7.13 7.90
N ALA A 92 -0.07 8.33 7.36
CA ALA A 92 1.00 8.70 6.43
C ALA A 92 2.35 8.79 7.15
N VAL A 93 3.39 8.24 6.52
CA VAL A 93 4.81 8.38 6.86
C VAL A 93 5.50 8.93 5.62
N ILE A 94 6.11 10.11 5.73
CA ILE A 94 6.78 10.79 4.64
C ILE A 94 8.27 10.46 4.68
N SER A 95 8.77 9.87 3.61
CA SER A 95 10.13 9.32 3.56
C SER A 95 10.65 9.23 2.13
N GLU A 96 11.94 9.49 1.95
CA GLU A 96 12.62 9.32 0.66
C GLU A 96 12.98 7.85 0.36
N ALA A 97 12.62 6.91 1.25
CA ALA A 97 12.87 5.48 1.06
C ALA A 97 12.00 4.85 -0.04
N VAL A 98 10.85 5.45 -0.34
CA VAL A 98 9.97 5.06 -1.45
C VAL A 98 10.15 6.01 -2.63
N ARG A 99 10.03 5.49 -3.85
CA ARG A 99 10.18 6.31 -5.07
C ARG A 99 8.92 7.15 -5.30
N PRO A 100 9.04 8.34 -5.92
CA PRO A 100 7.87 9.08 -6.40
C PRO A 100 6.97 8.21 -7.28
N GLY A 101 5.65 8.35 -7.12
CA GLY A 101 4.63 7.53 -7.80
C GLY A 101 4.37 6.17 -7.16
N VAL A 102 5.13 5.78 -6.12
CA VAL A 102 5.01 4.51 -5.41
C VAL A 102 4.76 4.76 -3.93
N VAL A 103 3.82 4.03 -3.35
CA VAL A 103 3.56 4.00 -1.92
C VAL A 103 3.75 2.61 -1.37
N ALA A 104 4.25 2.50 -0.15
CA ALA A 104 4.49 1.22 0.52
C ALA A 104 3.64 1.10 1.78
N SER A 105 2.95 -0.02 1.93
CA SER A 105 2.26 -0.35 3.18
C SER A 105 2.68 -1.74 3.61
N PRO A 106 3.23 -1.92 4.84
CA PRO A 106 3.57 -3.25 5.33
C PRO A 106 2.35 -4.17 5.42
N LYS A 107 2.46 -5.39 4.88
CA LYS A 107 1.45 -6.43 5.06
C LYS A 107 1.52 -7.04 6.46
N GLY A 108 0.38 -7.46 7.00
CA GLY A 108 0.33 -8.32 8.20
C GLY A 108 -0.57 -7.83 9.33
N PHE A 109 -1.01 -6.57 9.29
CA PHE A 109 -2.04 -6.07 10.20
C PHE A 109 -3.37 -6.76 9.95
N TRP A 110 -4.00 -7.27 11.01
CA TRP A 110 -5.35 -7.83 10.92
C TRP A 110 -6.39 -6.70 11.00
N SER A 111 -7.34 -6.67 10.07
CA SER A 111 -8.38 -5.63 9.99
C SER A 111 -9.21 -5.47 11.28
N ARG A 112 -9.37 -6.53 12.08
CA ARG A 112 -10.05 -6.45 13.40
C ARG A 112 -9.30 -5.54 14.40
N ARG A 113 -8.03 -5.24 14.16
CA ARG A 113 -7.19 -4.37 15.00
C ARG A 113 -6.86 -3.04 14.32
N ASP A 114 -7.59 -2.70 13.26
CA ASP A 114 -7.49 -1.38 12.65
C ASP A 114 -7.98 -0.32 13.65
N PRO A 115 -7.11 0.58 14.13
CA PRO A 115 -7.50 1.63 15.06
C PRO A 115 -8.46 2.66 14.42
N PHE A 116 -8.62 2.64 13.09
CA PHE A 116 -9.46 3.55 12.33
C PHE A 116 -10.79 2.93 11.86
N ALA A 117 -11.06 1.66 12.20
CA ALA A 117 -12.27 0.93 11.79
C ALA A 117 -13.55 1.37 12.52
N ASN A 118 -13.45 2.11 13.63
CA ASN A 118 -14.58 2.70 14.34
C ASN A 118 -14.58 4.21 14.12
N GLY A 119 -15.14 4.65 12.99
CA GLY A 119 -15.33 6.06 12.66
C GLY A 119 -16.22 6.25 11.46
#